data_AF-A0A2W4YZW8-F1
#
_entry.id   AF-A0A2W4YZW8-F1
#
_cell.length_a   1.000
_cell.length_b   1.000
_cell.length_c   1.000
_cell.angle_alpha   90.00
_cell.angle_beta   90.00
_cell.angle_gamma   90.00
#
_symmetry.space_group_name_H-M   'P 1'
#
loop_
_entity.id
_entity.type
_entity.pdbx_description
1 polymer ?
#
loop_
_entity_poly.entity_id
_entity_poly.type
_entity_poly.pdbx_seq_one_letter_code
_entity_poly.pdbx_strand_id
1 'polypeptide(L)'
;MIVLALALQAVAPTAPYADCLSERINADARMEKPPAEAAARVAIFDDAARACAPIRAKVAKAHAPMLDRIDASMKAVLVNPQAAEAEFGTEPVSGDAP
;
A
#
# COMPACT_ATOMS: atom_id res chain seq x y z
N MET A 1 3.90 -6.42 -25.51
CA MET A 1 4.87 -5.72 -24.65
C MET A 1 4.58 -4.23 -24.43
N ILE A 2 3.52 -3.64 -25.00
CA ILE A 2 3.22 -2.21 -24.80
C ILE A 2 2.44 -1.96 -23.49
N VAL A 3 1.58 -2.90 -23.08
CA VAL A 3 0.73 -2.78 -21.88
C VAL A 3 1.54 -2.73 -20.57
N LEU A 4 2.66 -3.46 -20.51
CA LEU A 4 3.51 -3.52 -19.31
C LEU A 4 4.22 -2.17 -19.04
N ALA A 5 4.66 -1.48 -20.09
CA ALA A 5 5.34 -0.19 -19.97
C ALA A 5 4.41 0.92 -19.46
N LEU A 6 3.11 0.88 -19.85
CA LEU A 6 2.09 1.82 -19.36
C LEU A 6 1.77 1.61 -17.87
N ALA A 7 1.74 0.35 -17.41
CA ALA A 7 1.55 0.02 -16.00
C ALA A 7 2.72 0.51 -15.13
N LEU A 8 3.97 0.26 -15.55
CA LEU A 8 5.16 0.73 -14.83
C LEU A 8 5.24 2.27 -14.73
N GLN A 9 4.83 2.99 -15.78
CA GLN A 9 4.80 4.46 -15.77
C GLN A 9 3.74 5.04 -14.83
N ALA A 10 2.64 4.31 -14.58
CA ALA A 10 1.62 4.72 -13.63
C ALA A 10 2.06 4.54 -12.17
N VAL A 11 2.90 3.54 -11.87
CA VAL A 11 3.39 3.20 -10.52
C VAL A 11 4.50 4.14 -10.05
N ALA A 12 5.37 4.59 -10.94
CA ALA A 12 6.47 5.50 -10.62
C ALA A 12 6.05 6.77 -9.81
N PRO A 13 4.97 7.50 -10.17
CA PRO A 13 4.59 8.70 -9.43
C PRO A 13 3.94 8.43 -8.07
N THR A 14 3.38 7.24 -7.83
CA THR A 14 2.76 6.89 -6.54
C THR A 14 3.69 6.10 -5.61
N ALA A 15 4.78 5.54 -6.14
CA ALA A 15 5.74 4.73 -5.38
C ALA A 15 6.25 5.42 -4.10
N PRO A 16 6.64 6.71 -4.10
CA PRO A 16 7.11 7.38 -2.88
C PRO A 16 6.08 7.41 -1.75
N TYR A 17 4.79 7.43 -2.09
CA TYR A 17 3.72 7.38 -1.09
C TYR A 17 3.56 5.98 -0.51
N ALA A 18 3.58 4.94 -1.36
CA ALA A 18 3.54 3.55 -0.92
C ALA A 18 4.76 3.19 -0.04
N ASP A 19 5.95 3.66 -0.42
CA ASP A 19 7.19 3.47 0.36
C ASP A 19 7.09 4.14 1.73
N CYS A 20 6.59 5.38 1.79
CA CYS A 20 6.38 6.07 3.05
C CYS A 20 5.41 5.31 3.98
N LEU A 21 4.28 4.83 3.43
CA LEU A 21 3.32 4.05 4.20
C LEU A 21 3.97 2.78 4.75
N SER A 22 4.68 2.03 3.88
CA SER A 22 5.38 0.80 4.27
C SER A 22 6.42 1.05 5.36
N GLU A 23 7.28 2.07 5.21
CA GLU A 23 8.29 2.42 6.20
C GLU A 23 7.65 2.77 7.55
N ARG A 24 6.61 3.60 7.54
CA ARG A 24 5.95 4.07 8.76
C ARG A 24 5.19 2.97 9.48
N ILE A 25 4.47 2.13 8.74
CA ILE A 25 3.74 1.00 9.33
C ILE A 25 4.73 0.01 9.93
N ASN A 26 5.79 -0.37 9.20
CA ASN A 26 6.77 -1.34 9.69
C ASN A 26 7.64 -0.80 10.83
N ALA A 27 7.84 0.51 10.93
CA ALA A 27 8.55 1.14 12.04
C ALA A 27 7.66 1.41 13.27
N ASP A 28 6.34 1.20 13.17
CA ASP A 28 5.44 1.38 14.31
C ASP A 28 5.69 0.31 15.37
N ALA A 29 5.95 0.72 16.61
CA ALA A 29 6.24 -0.20 17.71
C ALA A 29 5.09 -1.20 17.97
N ARG A 30 3.84 -0.84 17.61
CA ARG A 30 2.68 -1.74 17.71
C ARG A 30 2.77 -2.91 16.73
N MET A 31 3.58 -2.81 15.67
CA MET A 31 3.78 -3.89 14.70
C MET A 31 4.78 -4.95 15.15
N GLU A 32 5.57 -4.71 16.21
CA GLU A 32 6.39 -5.76 16.84
C GLU A 32 5.51 -6.89 17.39
N LYS A 33 4.35 -6.52 17.95
CA LYS A 33 3.28 -7.43 18.34
C LYS A 33 1.95 -6.87 17.84
N PRO A 34 1.57 -7.16 16.58
CA PRO A 34 0.39 -6.57 15.95
C PRO A 34 -0.85 -6.72 16.83
N PRO A 35 -1.63 -5.65 17.05
CA PRO A 35 -2.87 -5.73 17.83
C PRO A 35 -3.80 -6.80 17.28
N ALA A 36 -4.49 -7.54 18.15
CA ALA A 36 -5.47 -8.55 17.74
C ALA A 36 -6.74 -7.91 17.14
N GLU A 37 -7.05 -6.68 17.54
CA GLU A 37 -8.21 -5.93 17.05
C GLU A 37 -7.90 -5.26 15.71
N ALA A 38 -8.77 -5.48 14.73
CA ALA A 38 -8.64 -4.87 13.40
C ALA A 38 -8.65 -3.34 13.46
N ALA A 39 -9.46 -2.74 14.34
CA ALA A 39 -9.52 -1.29 14.52
C ALA A 39 -8.18 -0.70 14.98
N ALA A 40 -7.45 -1.41 15.86
CA ALA A 40 -6.14 -0.96 16.33
C ALA A 40 -5.07 -1.07 15.22
N ARG A 41 -5.16 -2.08 14.33
CA ARG A 41 -4.31 -2.18 13.14
C ARG A 41 -4.62 -1.09 12.12
N VAL A 42 -5.89 -0.73 11.96
CA VAL A 42 -6.31 0.41 11.13
C VAL A 42 -5.78 1.73 11.69
N ALA A 43 -5.73 1.91 13.01
CA ALA A 43 -5.17 3.12 13.60
C ALA A 43 -3.68 3.32 13.24
N ILE A 44 -2.90 2.23 13.15
CA ILE A 44 -1.51 2.26 12.67
C ILE A 44 -1.44 2.81 11.24
N PHE A 45 -2.34 2.34 10.37
CA PHE A 45 -2.44 2.85 9.00
C PHE A 45 -2.82 4.35 8.98
N ASP A 46 -3.84 4.75 9.73
CA ASP A 46 -4.32 6.14 9.72
C ASP A 46 -3.24 7.11 10.24
N ASP A 47 -2.43 6.69 11.21
CA ASP A 47 -1.26 7.44 11.70
C ASP A 47 -0.18 7.56 10.62
N ALA A 48 0.15 6.47 9.94
CA ALA A 48 1.10 6.46 8.82
C ALA A 48 0.61 7.34 7.66
N ALA A 49 -0.66 7.22 7.25
CA ALA A 49 -1.26 8.01 6.18
C ALA A 49 -1.23 9.51 6.51
N ARG A 50 -1.49 9.88 7.77
CA ARG A 50 -1.37 11.27 8.23
C ARG A 50 0.06 11.79 8.11
N ALA A 51 1.05 10.99 8.49
CA ALA A 51 2.47 11.35 8.36
C ALA A 51 2.91 11.46 6.89
N CYS A 52 2.36 10.62 6.00
CA CYS A 52 2.68 10.58 4.58
C CYS A 52 1.82 11.54 3.71
N ALA A 53 0.86 12.26 4.30
CA ALA A 53 -0.02 13.19 3.59
C ALA A 53 0.73 14.25 2.74
N PRO A 54 1.87 14.82 3.17
CA PRO A 54 2.65 15.75 2.34
C PRO A 54 3.24 15.09 1.09
N ILE A 55 3.54 13.79 1.13
CA ILE A 55 4.04 13.04 -0.02
C ILE A 55 2.89 12.73 -0.97
N ARG A 56 1.75 12.30 -0.44
CA ARG A 56 0.51 12.11 -1.20
C ARG A 56 0.12 13.37 -1.97
N ALA A 57 0.23 14.54 -1.35
CA ALA A 57 -0.12 15.83 -1.95
C ALA A 57 0.80 16.24 -3.13
N LYS A 58 2.01 15.68 -3.23
CA LYS A 58 2.94 15.93 -4.35
C LYS A 58 2.60 15.11 -5.59
N VAL A 59 1.79 14.07 -5.44
CA VAL A 59 1.39 13.20 -6.55
C VAL A 59 0.33 13.92 -7.39
N ALA A 60 0.47 13.87 -8.71
CA ALA A 60 -0.48 14.50 -9.61
C ALA A 60 -1.88 13.90 -9.44
N LYS A 61 -2.91 14.75 -9.50
CA LYS A 61 -4.33 14.37 -9.32
C LYS A 61 -4.79 13.24 -10.26
N ALA A 62 -4.16 13.10 -11.42
CA ALA A 62 -4.41 12.00 -12.36
C ALA A 62 -4.20 10.60 -11.73
N HIS A 63 -3.37 10.50 -10.69
CA HIS A 63 -3.09 9.26 -9.96
C HIS A 63 -3.90 9.11 -8.67
N ALA A 64 -4.83 10.03 -8.36
CA ALA A 64 -5.67 9.93 -7.17
C ALA A 64 -6.38 8.56 -7.03
N PRO A 65 -6.97 7.97 -8.10
CA PRO A 65 -7.59 6.65 -8.00
C PRO A 65 -6.61 5.56 -7.57
N MET A 66 -5.33 5.72 -7.91
CA MET A 66 -4.30 4.75 -7.58
C MET A 66 -3.76 4.93 -6.16
N LEU A 67 -3.69 6.17 -5.67
CA LEU A 67 -3.41 6.46 -4.25
C LEU A 67 -4.50 5.88 -3.35
N ASP A 68 -5.76 6.02 -3.76
CA ASP A 68 -6.90 5.45 -3.02
C ASP A 68 -6.86 3.91 -3.03
N ARG A 69 -6.41 3.30 -4.13
CA ARG A 69 -6.20 1.84 -4.21
C ARG A 69 -5.06 1.37 -3.32
N ILE A 70 -3.96 2.13 -3.22
CA ILE A 70 -2.85 1.85 -2.30
C ILE A 70 -3.36 1.88 -0.84
N ASP A 71 -4.11 2.92 -0.47
CA ASP A 71 -4.69 3.04 0.87
C ASP A 71 -5.59 1.85 1.20
N ALA A 72 -6.50 1.51 0.28
CA ALA A 72 -7.42 0.40 0.45
C ALA A 72 -6.69 -0.94 0.60
N SER A 73 -5.70 -1.20 -0.25
CA SER A 73 -4.91 -2.44 -0.21
C SER A 73 -4.11 -2.57 1.09
N MET A 74 -3.38 -1.53 1.49
CA MET A 74 -2.59 -1.56 2.73
C MET A 74 -3.48 -1.73 3.97
N LYS A 75 -4.64 -1.07 3.99
CA LYS A 75 -5.62 -1.23 5.07
C LYS A 75 -6.23 -2.64 5.08
N ALA A 76 -6.52 -3.22 3.92
CA ALA A 76 -7.04 -4.58 3.80
C ALA A 76 -6.03 -5.61 4.32
N VAL A 77 -4.76 -5.49 3.95
CA VAL A 77 -3.68 -6.37 4.43
C VAL A 77 -3.58 -6.33 5.95
N LEU A 78 -3.65 -5.13 6.55
CA LEU A 78 -3.63 -4.97 8.00
C LEU A 78 -4.86 -5.58 8.67
N VAL A 79 -6.04 -5.51 8.08
CA VAL A 79 -7.26 -6.04 8.70
C VAL A 79 -7.37 -7.56 8.54
N ASN A 80 -7.14 -8.06 7.33
CA ASN A 80 -7.23 -9.47 6.94
C ASN A 80 -6.28 -9.79 5.77
N PRO A 81 -5.04 -10.23 6.04
CA PRO A 81 -4.04 -10.43 5.00
C PRO A 81 -4.44 -11.49 3.97
N GLN A 82 -5.10 -12.56 4.40
CA GLN A 82 -5.53 -13.67 3.53
C GLN A 82 -6.61 -13.23 2.53
N ALA A 83 -7.55 -12.38 2.97
CA ALA A 83 -8.55 -11.81 2.07
C ALA A 83 -7.94 -10.75 1.14
N ALA A 84 -6.96 -9.98 1.62
CA ALA A 84 -6.27 -8.99 0.81
C ALA A 84 -5.45 -9.62 -0.32
N GLU A 85 -4.79 -10.76 -0.09
CA GLU A 85 -4.08 -11.50 -1.14
C GLU A 85 -5.03 -11.99 -2.26
N ALA A 86 -6.26 -12.39 -1.91
CA ALA A 86 -7.26 -12.81 -2.89
C ALA A 86 -7.82 -11.63 -3.73
N GLU A 87 -7.93 -10.43 -3.14
CA GLU A 87 -8.51 -9.25 -3.79
C GLU A 87 -7.46 -8.38 -4.51
N PHE A 88 -6.22 -8.36 -4.02
CA PHE A 88 -5.14 -7.49 -4.50
C PHE A 88 -3.89 -8.24 -4.99
N GLY A 89 -3.75 -9.55 -4.74
CA GLY A 89 -2.54 -10.33 -5.01
C GLY A 89 -2.44 -10.98 -6.40
N THR A 90 -3.29 -10.62 -7.37
CA THR A 90 -3.35 -11.28 -8.69
C THR A 90 -2.32 -10.79 -9.71
N GLU A 91 -1.11 -10.42 -9.30
CA GLU A 91 0.01 -10.24 -10.22
C GLU A 91 1.04 -11.34 -9.96
N PRO A 92 1.26 -12.29 -10.91
CA PRO A 92 2.35 -13.22 -10.78
C PRO A 92 3.65 -12.42 -10.76
N VAL A 93 4.42 -12.54 -9.68
CA VAL A 93 5.84 -12.20 -9.72
C VAL A 93 6.47 -13.13 -10.76
N SER A 94 6.67 -12.62 -11.98
CA SER A 94 7.43 -13.31 -13.01
C SER A 94 8.84 -13.54 -12.48
N GLY A 95 9.06 -14.69 -11.85
CA GLY A 95 10.29 -15.04 -11.15
C GLY A 95 10.34 -16.47 -10.65
N ASP A 96 9.20 -17.15 -10.47
CA ASP A 96 9.16 -18.57 -10.11
C ASP A 96 8.75 -19.41 -11.33
N ALA A 97 9.73 -19.77 -12.15
CA ALA A 97 9.63 -20.89 -13.07
C ALA A 97 10.63 -21.97 -12.62
N PRO A 98 10.22 -23.24 -12.53
CA PRO A 98 11.05 -24.36 -12.06
C PRO A 98 12.25 -24.66 -12.98
#